data_AF-J7M7K6-F1
#
_entry.id   AF-J7M7K6-F1
#
_cell.length_a   1.000
_cell.length_b   1.000
_cell.length_c   1.000
_cell.angle_alpha   90.00
_cell.angle_beta   90.00
_cell.angle_gamma   90.00
#
_symmetry.space_group_name_H-M   'P 1'
#
loop_
_entity.id
_entity.type
_entity.pdbx_description
1 polymer ?
#
loop_
_entity_poly.entity_id
_entity_poly.type
_entity_poly.pdbx_seq_one_letter_code
_entity_poly.pdbx_strand_id
1 'polypeptide(L)'
;MLRLFYFSAIIASVILNFVGIIMNLFITVVNCKTWVKSHRISSSDRILFSLGITRFLMLGLFLVNTIYFVSSNTERSVYLSAFFVLCFMFLDSSSLWFVTLLNILYCVKITNFQHSVFLLLKRNISPKIPRLLLACVLISAFTTCLYITLSQASPFPELVTTRNNTSFNINEGILSLVVSLVLSSSLQFIINVTSASLLIHSLRRHIQKMQKNATGFWNPQTEAHVGAMKLMVYFLILYIPYSVATLVQYLPFYAGMDMGTKPICLIFATLYSPGHSVLIIITHPKLKTTAKKILCFKK
;
A
#
# COMPACT_ATOMS: atom_id res chain seq x y z
N MET A 1 -13.34 8.75 28.98
CA MET A 1 -12.26 7.84 28.56
C MET A 1 -12.21 7.62 27.04
N LEU A 2 -13.29 7.14 26.40
CA LEU A 2 -13.34 6.87 24.96
C LEU A 2 -13.01 8.08 24.06
N ARG A 3 -13.44 9.29 24.43
CA ARG A 3 -13.15 10.51 23.67
C ARG A 3 -11.66 10.88 23.70
N LEU A 4 -10.99 10.71 24.84
CA LEU A 4 -9.54 10.91 24.99
C LEU A 4 -8.76 9.87 24.17
N PHE A 5 -9.23 8.62 24.18
CA PHE A 5 -8.67 7.56 23.35
C PHE A 5 -8.78 7.88 21.85
N TYR A 6 -9.93 8.38 21.41
CA TYR A 6 -10.13 8.80 20.02
C TYR A 6 -9.20 9.95 19.59
N PHE A 7 -9.06 11.00 20.42
CA PHE A 7 -8.12 12.09 20.14
C PHE A 7 -6.67 11.61 20.13
N SER A 8 -6.29 10.74 21.06
CA SER A 8 -4.96 10.12 21.08
C SER A 8 -4.69 9.31 19.80
N ALA A 9 -5.66 8.54 19.32
CA ALA A 9 -5.55 7.80 18.07
C ALA A 9 -5.36 8.71 16.85
N ILE A 10 -6.09 9.83 16.77
CA ILE A 10 -5.91 10.82 15.70
C ILE A 10 -4.49 11.40 15.73
N ILE A 11 -4.01 11.81 16.91
CA ILE A 11 -2.65 12.35 17.06
C ILE A 11 -1.61 11.32 16.64
N ALA A 12 -1.75 10.07 17.08
CA ALA A 12 -0.88 8.98 16.68
C ALA A 12 -0.89 8.75 15.16
N SER A 13 -2.07 8.75 14.53
CA SER A 13 -2.22 8.65 13.08
C SER A 13 -1.54 9.80 12.35
N VAL A 14 -1.66 11.04 12.82
CA VAL A 14 -0.98 12.20 12.22
C VAL A 14 0.54 12.02 12.30
N ILE A 15 1.07 11.64 13.46
CA ILE A 15 2.51 11.36 13.64
C ILE A 15 2.97 10.25 12.69
N LEU A 16 2.22 9.15 12.59
CA LEU A 16 2.52 8.04 11.69
C LEU A 16 2.52 8.46 10.21
N ASN A 17 1.62 9.36 9.80
CA ASN A 17 1.62 9.93 8.46
C ASN A 17 2.89 10.74 8.18
N PHE A 18 3.33 11.59 9.12
CA PHE A 18 4.60 12.33 8.99
C PHE A 18 5.81 11.40 8.89
N VAL A 19 5.87 10.36 9.73
CA VAL A 19 6.90 9.33 9.64
C VAL A 19 6.86 8.65 8.27
N GLY A 20 5.66 8.30 7.79
CA GLY A 20 5.45 7.74 6.45
C GLY A 20 6.01 8.64 5.35
N ILE A 21 5.73 9.95 5.39
CA ILE A 21 6.24 10.93 4.43
C ILE A 21 7.76 10.95 4.43
N ILE A 22 8.38 11.06 5.61
CA ILE A 22 9.84 11.10 5.75
C ILE A 22 10.48 9.83 5.21
N MET A 23 9.95 8.66 5.56
CA MET A 23 10.49 7.37 5.12
C MET A 23 10.35 7.17 3.60
N ASN A 24 9.19 7.50 3.03
CA ASN A 24 8.97 7.40 1.59
C ASN A 24 9.83 8.41 0.81
N LEU A 25 9.99 9.63 1.32
CA LEU A 25 10.90 10.63 0.76
C LEU A 25 12.35 10.14 0.80
N PHE A 26 12.79 9.56 1.90
CA PHE A 26 14.12 8.97 2.03
C PHE A 26 14.37 7.88 0.97
N ILE A 27 13.42 6.96 0.79
CA ILE A 27 13.51 5.91 -0.24
C ILE A 27 13.64 6.53 -1.64
N THR A 28 12.82 7.54 -1.95
CA THR A 28 12.84 8.25 -3.24
C THR A 28 14.18 8.94 -3.48
N VAL A 29 14.68 9.70 -2.50
CA VAL A 29 15.94 10.46 -2.60
C VAL A 29 17.15 9.52 -2.78
N VAL A 30 17.23 8.43 -2.02
CA VAL A 30 18.35 7.48 -2.15
C VAL A 30 18.36 6.81 -3.52
N ASN A 31 17.18 6.47 -4.05
CA ASN A 31 17.07 5.90 -5.40
C ASN A 31 17.40 6.94 -6.48
N CYS A 32 16.93 8.18 -6.35
CA CYS A 32 17.26 9.27 -7.26
C CYS A 32 18.76 9.57 -7.30
N LYS A 33 19.41 9.66 -6.13
CA LYS A 33 20.87 9.85 -6.04
C LYS A 33 21.65 8.75 -6.74
N THR A 34 21.14 7.51 -6.69
CA THR A 34 21.77 6.39 -7.38
C THR A 34 21.61 6.52 -8.89
N TRP A 35 20.42 6.89 -9.34
CA TRP A 35 20.14 7.15 -10.75
C TRP A 35 21.09 8.21 -11.33
N VAL A 36 21.21 9.35 -10.66
CA VAL A 36 22.08 10.45 -11.09
C VAL A 36 23.56 10.02 -11.11
N LYS A 37 24.00 9.23 -10.13
CA LYS A 37 25.41 8.80 -10.05
C LYS A 37 25.80 7.71 -11.04
N SER A 38 24.94 6.74 -11.32
CA SER A 38 25.29 5.56 -12.11
C SER A 38 24.72 5.57 -13.52
N HIS A 39 23.80 6.49 -13.84
CA HIS A 39 22.95 6.49 -15.06
C HIS A 39 22.22 5.16 -15.33
N ARG A 40 22.25 4.20 -14.40
CA ARG A 40 21.68 2.87 -14.51
C ARG A 40 20.88 2.56 -13.25
N ILE A 41 19.55 2.56 -13.38
CA ILE A 41 18.64 2.18 -12.30
C ILE A 41 18.32 0.69 -12.41
N SER A 42 18.56 -0.05 -11.32
CA SER A 42 18.14 -1.44 -11.22
C SER A 42 16.61 -1.57 -11.23
N SER A 43 16.09 -2.71 -11.68
CA SER A 43 14.65 -2.97 -11.75
C SER A 43 13.93 -2.75 -10.41
N SER A 44 14.54 -3.18 -9.30
CA SER A 44 14.02 -2.98 -7.94
C SER A 44 14.05 -1.50 -7.53
N ASP A 45 15.12 -0.78 -7.84
CA ASP A 45 15.24 0.64 -7.49
C ASP A 45 14.20 1.50 -8.26
N ARG A 46 13.83 1.12 -9.49
CA ARG A 46 12.76 1.79 -10.25
C ARG A 46 11.39 1.65 -9.59
N ILE A 47 11.04 0.44 -9.14
CA ILE A 47 9.77 0.20 -8.45
C ILE A 47 9.76 0.87 -7.08
N LEU A 48 10.86 0.81 -6.33
CA LEU A 48 10.98 1.50 -5.05
C LEU A 48 10.86 3.02 -5.19
N PHE A 49 11.43 3.59 -6.25
CA PHE A 49 11.28 5.01 -6.57
C PHE A 49 9.82 5.37 -6.92
N SER A 50 9.18 4.60 -7.80
CA SER A 50 7.76 4.79 -8.15
C SER A 50 6.85 4.66 -6.93
N LEU A 51 7.05 3.62 -6.12
CA LEU A 51 6.32 3.37 -4.88
C LEU A 51 6.50 4.52 -3.88
N GLY A 52 7.74 5.00 -3.71
CA GLY A 52 8.05 6.12 -2.82
C GLY A 52 7.37 7.42 -3.23
N ILE A 53 7.36 7.74 -4.54
CA ILE A 53 6.64 8.90 -5.08
C ILE A 53 5.13 8.77 -4.88
N THR A 54 4.55 7.63 -5.26
CA THR A 54 3.10 7.41 -5.14
C THR A 54 2.62 7.53 -3.69
N ARG A 55 3.38 6.98 -2.74
CA ARG A 55 3.05 7.10 -1.31
C ARG A 55 3.29 8.49 -0.76
N PHE A 56 4.34 9.18 -1.20
CA PHE A 56 4.56 10.58 -0.83
C PHE A 56 3.39 11.46 -1.29
N LEU A 57 2.96 11.31 -2.55
CA LEU A 57 1.80 12.02 -3.09
C LEU A 57 0.51 11.67 -2.35
N MET A 58 0.28 10.39 -2.07
CA MET A 58 -0.91 9.93 -1.32
C MET A 58 -0.98 10.57 0.07
N LEU A 59 0.10 10.46 0.85
CA LEU A 59 0.16 11.01 2.20
C LEU A 59 0.11 12.55 2.19
N GLY A 60 0.73 13.19 1.18
CA GLY A 60 0.66 14.64 0.97
C GLY A 60 -0.76 15.11 0.68
N LEU A 61 -1.48 14.44 -0.24
CA LEU A 61 -2.88 14.72 -0.54
C LEU A 61 -3.78 14.52 0.68
N PHE A 62 -3.53 13.48 1.48
CA PHE A 62 -4.26 13.25 2.73
C PHE A 62 -4.10 14.42 3.71
N LEU A 63 -2.88 14.94 3.89
CA LEU A 63 -2.63 16.12 4.72
C LEU A 63 -3.31 17.37 4.17
N VAL A 64 -3.18 17.63 2.86
CA VAL A 64 -3.82 18.78 2.21
C VAL A 64 -5.34 18.72 2.37
N ASN A 65 -5.95 17.55 2.17
CA ASN A 65 -7.38 17.34 2.36
C ASN A 65 -7.79 17.57 3.83
N THR A 66 -6.97 17.14 4.79
CA THR A 66 -7.23 17.36 6.22
C THR A 66 -7.15 18.85 6.58
N ILE A 67 -6.16 19.59 6.05
CA ILE A 67 -6.02 21.04 6.26
C ILE A 67 -7.19 21.77 5.62
N TYR A 68 -7.56 21.41 4.39
CA TYR A 68 -8.71 21.99 3.70
C TYR A 68 -10.00 21.76 4.48
N PHE A 69 -10.19 20.55 5.03
CA PHE A 69 -11.35 20.21 5.87
C PHE A 69 -11.40 21.04 7.17
N VAL A 70 -10.26 21.33 7.78
CA VAL A 70 -10.19 22.15 9.00
C VAL A 70 -10.35 23.65 8.71
N SER A 71 -9.86 24.12 7.55
CA SER A 71 -9.87 25.54 7.18
C SER A 71 -11.17 26.00 6.52
N SER A 72 -11.90 25.12 5.83
CA SER A 72 -13.14 25.44 5.13
C SER A 72 -14.35 25.19 6.03
N ASN A 73 -14.73 26.20 6.82
CA ASN A 73 -15.85 26.10 7.74
C ASN A 73 -17.21 26.46 7.09
N THR A 74 -17.25 26.86 5.81
CA THR A 74 -18.47 27.50 5.27
C THR A 74 -18.94 27.08 3.87
N GLU A 75 -18.10 26.69 2.91
CA GLU A 75 -18.61 26.17 1.62
C GLU A 75 -17.72 25.05 1.06
N ARG A 76 -18.15 23.81 1.29
CA ARG A 76 -17.49 22.61 0.79
C ARG A 76 -17.88 22.41 -0.68
N SER A 77 -16.97 22.72 -1.61
CA SER A 77 -17.13 22.26 -2.98
C SER A 77 -17.13 20.73 -3.02
N VAL A 78 -18.30 20.14 -3.31
CA VAL A 78 -18.50 18.69 -3.43
C VAL A 78 -17.54 18.10 -4.47
N TYR A 79 -17.30 18.84 -5.55
CA TYR A 79 -16.38 18.46 -6.63
C TYR A 79 -14.93 18.33 -6.16
N LEU A 80 -14.43 19.28 -5.37
CA LEU A 80 -13.06 19.20 -4.84
C LEU A 80 -12.90 18.04 -3.87
N SER A 81 -13.87 17.82 -2.99
CA SER A 81 -13.83 16.68 -2.06
C SER A 81 -13.89 15.34 -2.79
N ALA A 82 -14.71 15.21 -3.83
CA ALA A 82 -14.77 14.01 -4.65
C ALA A 82 -13.44 13.76 -5.37
N PHE A 83 -12.84 14.82 -5.95
CA PHE A 83 -11.55 14.74 -6.60
C PHE A 83 -10.44 14.23 -5.66
N PHE A 84 -10.35 14.75 -4.44
CA PHE A 84 -9.35 14.28 -3.46
C PHE A 84 -9.52 12.80 -3.11
N VAL A 85 -10.76 12.34 -2.92
CA VAL A 85 -11.05 10.92 -2.64
C VAL A 85 -10.66 10.03 -3.83
N LEU A 86 -10.96 10.45 -5.05
CA LEU A 86 -10.59 9.72 -6.27
C LEU A 86 -9.08 9.63 -6.44
N CYS A 87 -8.35 10.73 -6.24
CA CYS A 87 -6.89 10.73 -6.27
C CYS A 87 -6.31 9.83 -5.19
N PHE A 88 -6.88 9.83 -3.98
CA PHE A 88 -6.44 8.96 -2.90
C PHE A 88 -6.64 7.48 -3.25
N MET A 89 -7.82 7.08 -3.72
CA MET A 89 -8.11 5.70 -4.14
C MET A 89 -7.18 5.23 -5.26
N PHE A 90 -6.94 6.08 -6.26
CA PHE A 90 -6.04 5.79 -7.35
C PHE A 90 -4.59 5.60 -6.88
N LEU A 91 -4.10 6.45 -5.99
CA LEU A 91 -2.73 6.34 -5.47
C LEU A 91 -2.58 5.13 -4.54
N ASP A 92 -3.59 4.79 -3.76
CA ASP A 92 -3.57 3.60 -2.91
C ASP A 92 -3.53 2.32 -3.73
N SER A 93 -4.45 2.17 -4.68
CA SER A 93 -4.48 1.03 -5.60
C SER A 93 -3.16 0.90 -6.36
N SER A 94 -2.63 1.99 -6.93
CA SER A 94 -1.31 2.00 -7.57
C SER A 94 -0.19 1.56 -6.63
N SER A 95 -0.20 2.05 -5.37
CA SER A 95 0.79 1.65 -4.38
C SER A 95 0.74 0.15 -4.12
N LEU A 96 -0.44 -0.44 -3.95
CA LEU A 96 -0.60 -1.88 -3.71
C LEU A 96 -0.08 -2.71 -4.88
N TRP A 97 -0.37 -2.29 -6.11
CA TRP A 97 0.16 -2.93 -7.32
C TRP A 97 1.68 -2.85 -7.43
N PHE A 98 2.29 -1.72 -7.02
CA PHE A 98 3.75 -1.64 -6.98
C PHE A 98 4.36 -2.55 -5.92
N VAL A 99 3.70 -2.74 -4.77
CA VAL A 99 4.19 -3.67 -3.75
C VAL A 99 4.11 -5.12 -4.23
N THR A 100 3.04 -5.53 -4.90
CA THR A 100 2.98 -6.88 -5.47
C THR A 100 4.01 -7.10 -6.57
N LEU A 101 4.21 -6.11 -7.45
CA LEU A 101 5.25 -6.16 -8.46
C LEU A 101 6.65 -6.27 -7.82
N LEU A 102 6.90 -5.55 -6.73
CA LEU A 102 8.16 -5.63 -5.96
C LEU A 102 8.36 -7.03 -5.35
N ASN A 103 7.32 -7.60 -4.75
CA ASN A 103 7.37 -8.94 -4.15
C ASN A 103 7.65 -10.01 -5.22
N ILE A 104 6.97 -9.96 -6.36
CA ILE A 104 7.21 -10.84 -7.50
C ILE A 104 8.67 -10.71 -7.97
N LEU A 105 9.17 -9.49 -8.10
CA LEU A 105 10.55 -9.23 -8.49
C LEU A 105 11.57 -9.81 -7.53
N TYR A 106 11.38 -9.62 -6.22
CA TYR A 106 12.27 -10.18 -5.22
C TYR A 106 12.26 -11.69 -5.28
N CYS A 107 11.10 -12.32 -5.42
CA CYS A 107 11.04 -13.76 -5.61
C CYS A 107 11.79 -14.19 -6.87
N VAL A 108 11.52 -13.61 -8.04
CA VAL A 108 12.18 -13.99 -9.31
C VAL A 108 13.69 -13.81 -9.25
N LYS A 109 14.18 -12.77 -8.56
CA LYS A 109 15.62 -12.52 -8.38
C LYS A 109 16.27 -13.54 -7.46
N ILE A 110 15.54 -14.03 -6.46
CA ILE A 110 16.02 -14.94 -5.43
C ILE A 110 15.91 -16.40 -5.87
N THR A 111 14.81 -16.76 -6.52
CA THR A 111 14.50 -18.14 -6.84
C THR A 111 14.90 -18.46 -8.27
N ASN A 112 15.90 -19.32 -8.45
CA ASN A 112 16.30 -19.81 -9.77
C ASN A 112 15.46 -21.05 -10.17
N PHE A 113 14.12 -20.90 -10.16
CA PHE A 113 13.23 -21.99 -10.56
C PHE A 113 13.27 -22.21 -12.08
N GLN A 114 13.48 -23.47 -12.49
CA GLN A 114 13.36 -23.89 -13.90
C GLN A 114 11.91 -23.95 -14.40
N HIS A 115 10.93 -23.52 -13.60
CA HIS A 115 9.53 -23.50 -14.04
C HIS A 115 9.36 -22.46 -15.15
N SER A 116 8.69 -22.86 -16.24
CA SER A 116 8.55 -22.06 -17.47
C SER A 116 8.10 -20.61 -17.20
N VAL A 117 7.09 -20.41 -16.33
CA VAL A 117 6.56 -19.10 -15.93
C VAL A 117 7.61 -18.23 -15.25
N PHE A 118 8.43 -18.78 -14.34
CA PHE A 118 9.48 -18.03 -13.65
C PHE A 118 10.63 -17.65 -14.57
N LEU A 119 10.99 -18.52 -15.51
CA LEU A 119 11.98 -18.21 -16.56
C LEU A 119 11.46 -17.12 -17.51
N LEU A 120 10.18 -17.19 -17.89
CA LEU A 120 9.53 -16.18 -18.71
C LEU A 120 9.47 -14.83 -17.99
N LEU A 121 9.10 -14.83 -16.69
CA LEU A 121 9.14 -13.65 -15.83
C LEU A 121 10.56 -13.11 -15.71
N LYS A 122 11.56 -13.95 -15.42
CA LYS A 122 12.97 -13.54 -15.29
C LYS A 122 13.49 -12.85 -16.57
N ARG A 123 13.17 -13.40 -17.74
CA ARG A 123 13.58 -12.85 -19.05
C ARG A 123 12.82 -11.59 -19.43
N ASN A 124 11.53 -11.48 -19.10
CA ASN A 124 10.69 -10.36 -19.51
C ASN A 124 10.67 -9.20 -18.52
N ILE A 125 10.81 -9.46 -17.23
CA ILE A 125 10.60 -8.44 -16.20
C ILE A 125 11.70 -7.37 -16.27
N SER A 126 12.98 -7.74 -16.30
CA SER A 126 14.07 -6.75 -16.19
C SER A 126 14.05 -5.66 -17.28
N PRO A 127 13.83 -5.96 -18.58
CA PRO A 127 13.72 -4.92 -19.60
C PRO A 127 12.33 -4.25 -19.63
N LYS A 128 11.26 -4.92 -19.19
CA LYS A 128 9.87 -4.41 -19.29
C LYS A 128 9.31 -3.79 -18.01
N ILE A 129 10.12 -3.58 -16.96
CA ILE A 129 9.72 -2.86 -15.74
C ILE A 129 8.92 -1.57 -16.00
N PRO A 130 9.36 -0.63 -16.85
CA PRO A 130 8.58 0.60 -17.06
C PRO A 130 7.20 0.31 -17.67
N ARG A 131 7.08 -0.70 -18.53
CA ARG A 131 5.78 -1.12 -19.09
C ARG A 131 4.90 -1.80 -18.04
N LEU A 132 5.48 -2.58 -17.13
CA LEU A 132 4.75 -3.18 -16.00
C LEU A 132 4.28 -2.12 -15.00
N LEU A 133 5.12 -1.13 -14.68
CA LEU A 133 4.74 0.03 -13.87
C LEU A 133 3.58 0.78 -14.53
N LEU A 134 3.66 1.03 -15.84
CA LEU A 134 2.57 1.64 -16.60
C LEU A 134 1.29 0.79 -16.54
N ALA A 135 1.39 -0.54 -16.67
CA ALA A 135 0.24 -1.43 -16.55
C ALA A 135 -0.40 -1.36 -15.15
N CYS A 136 0.40 -1.32 -14.07
CA CYS A 136 -0.11 -1.13 -12.71
C CYS A 136 -0.90 0.18 -12.57
N VAL A 137 -0.37 1.27 -13.13
CA VAL A 137 -1.02 2.59 -13.14
C VAL A 137 -2.31 2.55 -13.96
N LEU A 138 -2.30 1.92 -15.14
CA LEU A 138 -3.48 1.80 -15.99
C LEU A 138 -4.58 0.94 -15.35
N ILE A 139 -4.24 -0.17 -14.70
CA ILE A 139 -5.20 -0.99 -13.94
C ILE A 139 -5.79 -0.18 -12.79
N SER A 140 -4.96 0.58 -12.08
CA SER A 140 -5.42 1.48 -11.03
C SER A 140 -6.33 2.59 -11.55
N ALA A 141 -6.01 3.18 -12.70
CA ALA A 141 -6.83 4.19 -13.35
C ALA A 141 -8.18 3.61 -13.79
N PHE A 142 -8.16 2.41 -14.38
CA PHE A 142 -9.36 1.72 -14.85
C PHE A 142 -10.29 1.36 -13.68
N THR A 143 -9.76 0.80 -12.60
CA THR A 143 -10.55 0.49 -11.39
C THR A 143 -11.15 1.74 -10.76
N THR A 144 -10.39 2.85 -10.74
CA THR A 144 -10.90 4.15 -10.24
C THR A 144 -11.95 4.74 -11.19
N CYS A 145 -11.76 4.62 -12.50
CA CYS A 145 -12.71 5.10 -13.50
C CYS A 145 -14.03 4.31 -13.44
N LEU A 146 -13.96 2.98 -13.33
CA LEU A 146 -15.12 2.13 -13.08
C LEU A 146 -15.86 2.56 -11.81
N TYR A 147 -15.13 2.89 -10.74
CA TYR A 147 -15.75 3.42 -9.53
C TYR A 147 -16.52 4.73 -9.79
N ILE A 148 -15.94 5.66 -10.57
CA ILE A 148 -16.61 6.92 -10.94
C ILE A 148 -17.89 6.64 -11.73
N THR A 149 -17.82 5.80 -12.76
CA THR A 149 -18.98 5.52 -13.63
C THR A 149 -20.11 4.84 -12.87
N LEU A 150 -19.78 3.86 -12.01
CA LEU A 150 -20.75 3.24 -11.11
C LEU A 150 -21.33 4.24 -10.11
N SER A 151 -20.52 5.19 -9.62
CA SER A 151 -20.98 6.22 -8.69
C SER A 151 -21.89 7.28 -9.29
N GLN A 152 -21.72 7.61 -10.58
CA GLN A 152 -22.57 8.56 -11.29
C GLN A 152 -23.87 7.91 -11.81
N ALA A 153 -23.86 6.61 -12.06
CA ALA A 153 -25.07 5.86 -12.42
C ALA A 153 -26.08 5.73 -11.27
N SER A 154 -25.64 5.95 -10.02
CA SER A 154 -26.50 6.13 -8.85
C SER A 154 -26.61 7.61 -8.48
N PRO A 155 -27.77 8.26 -8.59
CA PRO A 155 -27.89 9.65 -8.18
C PRO A 155 -27.58 9.78 -6.68
N PHE A 156 -26.66 10.70 -6.35
CA PHE A 156 -26.44 11.19 -4.99
C PHE A 156 -27.79 11.68 -4.43
N PRO A 157 -28.24 11.21 -3.26
CA PRO A 157 -29.35 11.86 -2.58
C PRO A 157 -28.84 13.18 -1.98
N GLU A 158 -29.44 14.30 -2.38
CA GLU A 158 -29.39 15.53 -1.59
C GLU A 158 -29.79 15.20 -0.15
N LEU A 159 -28.93 15.55 0.79
CA LEU A 159 -29.15 15.35 2.21
C LEU A 159 -30.14 16.41 2.72
N VAL A 160 -31.39 16.32 2.30
CA VAL A 160 -32.49 17.11 2.88
C VAL A 160 -32.68 16.62 4.30
N THR A 161 -32.24 17.45 5.24
CA THR A 161 -32.28 17.16 6.67
C THR A 161 -33.70 17.39 7.18
N THR A 162 -34.62 16.45 6.91
CA THR A 162 -35.92 16.44 7.57
C THR A 162 -35.82 15.64 8.86
N ARG A 163 -35.75 16.40 9.96
CA ARG A 163 -35.92 15.98 11.34
C ARG A 163 -37.22 15.17 11.48
N ASN A 164 -37.12 13.84 11.64
CA ASN A 164 -37.88 13.00 12.59
C ASN A 164 -37.76 11.50 12.23
N ASN A 165 -37.34 10.72 13.23
CA ASN A 165 -37.61 9.31 13.52
C ASN A 165 -37.44 8.23 12.41
N THR A 166 -36.40 7.41 12.59
CA THR A 166 -36.33 5.97 12.31
C THR A 166 -36.83 5.45 10.94
N SER A 167 -35.97 5.55 9.93
CA SER A 167 -35.76 4.49 8.93
C SER A 167 -34.47 4.78 8.15
N PHE A 168 -33.43 3.97 8.32
CA PHE A 168 -32.25 3.98 7.45
C PHE A 168 -32.66 3.38 6.09
N ASN A 169 -33.28 4.17 5.23
CA ASN A 169 -33.57 3.74 3.86
C ASN A 169 -32.27 3.90 3.06
N ILE A 170 -31.45 2.85 3.04
CA ILE A 170 -30.21 2.81 2.26
C ILE A 170 -30.63 2.78 0.78
N ASN A 171 -30.44 3.91 0.09
CA ASN A 171 -30.74 4.04 -1.34
C ASN A 171 -30.01 2.92 -2.12
N GLU A 172 -30.69 2.22 -3.03
CA GLU A 172 -30.12 1.09 -3.80
C GLU A 172 -28.79 1.46 -4.48
N GLY A 173 -28.64 2.72 -4.88
CA GLY A 173 -27.41 3.28 -5.43
C GLY A 173 -26.21 3.29 -4.48
N ILE A 174 -26.42 3.64 -3.20
CA ILE A 174 -25.36 3.61 -2.18
C ILE A 174 -24.94 2.16 -1.92
N LEU A 175 -25.90 1.25 -1.87
CA LEU A 175 -25.64 -0.17 -1.67
C LEU A 175 -24.83 -0.75 -2.85
N SER A 176 -25.20 -0.42 -4.08
CA SER A 176 -24.46 -0.82 -5.29
C SER A 176 -23.02 -0.30 -5.30
N LEU A 177 -22.81 0.97 -4.93
CA LEU A 177 -21.48 1.58 -4.84
C LEU A 177 -20.61 0.93 -3.75
N VAL A 178 -21.18 0.70 -2.56
CA VAL A 178 -20.52 0.00 -1.46
C VAL A 178 -20.14 -1.42 -1.88
N VAL A 179 -21.07 -2.15 -2.51
CA VAL A 179 -20.81 -3.52 -2.99
C VAL A 179 -19.69 -3.52 -4.02
N SER A 180 -19.67 -2.57 -4.95
CA SER A 180 -18.61 -2.45 -5.96
C SER A 180 -17.24 -2.14 -5.34
N LEU A 181 -17.18 -1.24 -4.35
CA LEU A 181 -15.96 -0.94 -3.59
C LEU A 181 -15.45 -2.15 -2.80
N VAL A 182 -16.36 -2.83 -2.10
CA VAL A 182 -16.04 -4.04 -1.32
C VAL A 182 -15.55 -5.15 -2.27
N LEU A 183 -16.18 -5.32 -3.43
CA LEU A 183 -15.77 -6.30 -4.42
C LEU A 183 -14.39 -5.99 -5.01
N SER A 184 -14.15 -4.74 -5.40
CA SER A 184 -12.84 -4.30 -5.92
C SER A 184 -11.72 -4.47 -4.88
N SER A 185 -11.97 -4.03 -3.63
CA SER A 185 -11.00 -4.14 -2.54
C SER A 185 -10.73 -5.59 -2.13
N SER A 186 -11.76 -6.44 -2.11
CA SER A 186 -11.61 -7.88 -1.81
C SER A 186 -10.88 -8.63 -2.92
N LEU A 187 -11.12 -8.30 -4.20
CA LEU A 187 -10.34 -8.84 -5.32
C LEU A 187 -8.85 -8.47 -5.20
N GLN A 188 -8.53 -7.21 -4.92
CA GLN A 188 -7.15 -6.76 -4.70
C GLN A 188 -6.51 -7.50 -3.52
N PHE A 189 -7.26 -7.69 -2.43
CA PHE A 189 -6.83 -8.47 -1.27
C PHE A 189 -6.48 -9.91 -1.64
N ILE A 190 -7.38 -10.62 -2.34
CA ILE A 190 -7.17 -12.01 -2.75
C ILE A 190 -5.92 -12.13 -3.63
N ILE A 191 -5.76 -11.25 -4.62
CA ILE A 191 -4.59 -11.26 -5.52
C ILE A 191 -3.30 -11.04 -4.73
N ASN A 192 -3.26 -10.03 -3.86
CA ASN A 192 -2.06 -9.69 -3.09
C ASN A 192 -1.66 -10.79 -2.11
N VAL A 193 -2.65 -11.35 -1.37
CA VAL A 193 -2.41 -12.42 -0.40
C VAL A 193 -2.02 -13.72 -1.09
N THR A 194 -2.74 -14.10 -2.15
CA THR A 194 -2.43 -15.33 -2.91
C THR A 194 -1.06 -15.23 -3.53
N SER A 195 -0.73 -14.10 -4.16
CA SER A 195 0.61 -13.84 -4.71
C SER A 195 1.67 -14.00 -3.63
N ALA A 196 1.60 -13.24 -2.53
CA ALA A 196 2.60 -13.30 -1.47
C ALA A 196 2.72 -14.70 -0.84
N SER A 197 1.61 -15.41 -0.64
CA SER A 197 1.60 -16.78 -0.10
C SER A 197 2.28 -17.77 -1.05
N LEU A 198 1.99 -17.70 -2.34
CA LEU A 198 2.68 -18.51 -3.37
C LEU A 198 4.18 -18.21 -3.39
N LEU A 199 4.58 -16.94 -3.28
CA LEU A 199 6.00 -16.56 -3.24
C LEU A 199 6.69 -17.09 -1.98
N ILE A 200 6.06 -17.03 -0.81
CA ILE A 200 6.59 -17.60 0.44
C ILE A 200 6.74 -19.12 0.33
N HIS A 201 5.71 -19.82 -0.17
CA HIS A 201 5.78 -21.26 -0.35
C HIS A 201 6.90 -21.67 -1.31
N SER A 202 6.98 -20.98 -2.44
CA SER A 202 8.01 -21.15 -3.46
C SER A 202 9.42 -20.94 -2.85
N LEU A 203 9.61 -19.85 -2.13
CA LEU A 203 10.89 -19.51 -1.49
C LEU A 203 11.28 -20.52 -0.41
N ARG A 204 10.34 -20.95 0.44
CA ARG A 204 10.56 -21.98 1.46
C ARG A 204 11.01 -23.28 0.82
N ARG A 205 10.34 -23.73 -0.24
CA ARG A 205 10.72 -24.94 -0.99
C ARG A 205 12.11 -24.80 -1.60
N HIS A 206 12.46 -23.62 -2.10
CA HIS A 206 13.79 -23.35 -2.65
C HIS A 206 14.89 -23.45 -1.58
N ILE A 207 14.69 -22.79 -0.44
CA ILE A 207 15.65 -22.81 0.68
C ILE A 207 15.83 -24.24 1.20
N GLN A 208 14.74 -25.00 1.35
CA GLN A 208 14.81 -26.41 1.76
C GLN A 208 15.59 -27.27 0.76
N LYS A 209 15.41 -27.06 -0.55
CA LYS A 209 16.21 -27.75 -1.58
C LYS A 209 17.68 -27.38 -1.51
N MET A 210 18.00 -26.10 -1.33
CA MET A 210 19.38 -25.66 -1.16
C MET A 210 20.03 -26.24 0.10
N GLN A 211 19.31 -26.29 1.22
CA GLN A 211 19.81 -26.90 2.45
C GLN A 211 20.09 -28.40 2.30
N LYS A 212 19.25 -29.13 1.57
CA LYS A 212 19.46 -30.57 1.30
C LYS A 212 20.64 -30.84 0.36
N ASN A 213 20.97 -29.90 -0.52
CA ASN A 213 22.05 -30.04 -1.51
C ASN A 213 23.36 -29.38 -1.05
N ALA A 214 23.39 -28.66 0.08
CA ALA A 214 24.57 -27.99 0.58
C ALA A 214 25.41 -28.94 1.44
N THR A 215 26.62 -29.23 1.00
CA THR A 215 27.66 -29.89 1.79
C THR A 215 28.19 -28.94 2.87
N GLY A 216 27.52 -28.92 4.02
CA GLY A 216 28.07 -28.46 5.31
C GLY A 216 28.27 -26.96 5.55
N PHE A 217 28.44 -26.11 4.54
CA PHE A 217 28.66 -24.67 4.73
C PHE A 217 27.41 -23.81 4.44
N TRP A 218 26.99 -23.02 5.43
CA TRP A 218 25.93 -22.02 5.29
C TRP A 218 26.40 -20.91 4.35
N ASN A 219 25.85 -20.85 3.14
CA ASN A 219 26.20 -19.83 2.17
C ASN A 219 25.58 -18.46 2.55
N PRO A 220 26.29 -17.33 2.41
CA PRO A 220 25.74 -15.98 2.63
C PRO A 220 24.46 -15.69 1.82
N GLN A 221 24.27 -16.42 0.71
CA GLN A 221 23.08 -16.34 -0.14
C GLN A 221 21.82 -16.88 0.55
N THR A 222 21.91 -17.96 1.35
CA THR A 222 20.73 -18.49 2.07
C THR A 222 20.27 -17.53 3.16
N GLU A 223 21.17 -16.80 3.81
CA GLU A 223 20.80 -15.78 4.81
C GLU A 223 20.03 -14.61 4.17
N ALA A 224 20.49 -14.13 3.01
CA ALA A 224 19.77 -13.11 2.24
C ALA A 224 18.38 -13.60 1.78
N HIS A 225 18.26 -14.88 1.40
CA HIS A 225 16.99 -15.49 1.01
C HIS A 225 16.01 -15.63 2.19
N VAL A 226 16.50 -16.02 3.37
CA VAL A 226 15.69 -16.06 4.61
C VAL A 226 15.26 -14.65 5.02
N GLY A 227 16.12 -13.64 4.86
CA GLY A 227 15.77 -12.24 5.12
C GLY A 227 14.63 -11.74 4.23
N ALA A 228 14.65 -12.07 2.94
CA ALA A 228 13.57 -11.73 2.02
C ALA A 228 12.26 -12.51 2.29
N MET A 229 12.35 -13.76 2.73
CA MET A 229 11.18 -14.51 3.16
C MET A 229 10.52 -13.85 4.39
N LYS A 230 11.32 -13.48 5.39
CA LYS A 230 10.83 -12.74 6.57
C LYS A 230 10.17 -11.42 6.16
N LEU A 231 10.78 -10.67 5.23
CA LEU A 231 10.20 -9.46 4.66
C LEU A 231 8.78 -9.71 4.11
N MET A 232 8.59 -10.75 3.28
CA MET A 232 7.30 -11.07 2.69
C MET A 232 6.25 -11.48 3.74
N VAL A 233 6.66 -12.19 4.80
CA VAL A 233 5.79 -12.56 5.92
C VAL A 233 5.37 -11.32 6.71
N TYR A 234 6.30 -10.45 7.07
CA TYR A 234 5.98 -9.20 7.76
C TYR A 234 5.11 -8.27 6.91
N PHE A 235 5.32 -8.26 5.59
CA PHE A 235 4.44 -7.57 4.67
C PHE A 235 3.00 -8.08 4.75
N LEU A 236 2.78 -9.40 4.73
CA LEU A 236 1.44 -9.99 4.88
C LEU A 236 0.81 -9.66 6.23
N ILE A 237 1.58 -9.74 7.32
CA ILE A 237 1.12 -9.41 8.67
C ILE A 237 0.68 -7.94 8.76
N LEU A 238 1.36 -7.03 8.05
CA LEU A 238 0.96 -5.62 7.99
C LEU A 238 -0.22 -5.38 7.02
N TYR A 239 -0.27 -6.12 5.91
CA TYR A 239 -1.27 -5.93 4.86
C TYR A 239 -2.65 -6.47 5.24
N ILE A 240 -2.75 -7.61 5.94
CA ILE A 240 -4.04 -8.19 6.30
C ILE A 240 -4.89 -7.26 7.19
N PRO A 241 -4.37 -6.71 8.31
CA PRO A 241 -5.13 -5.77 9.14
C PRO A 241 -5.48 -4.49 8.38
N TYR A 242 -4.58 -4.02 7.51
CA TYR A 242 -4.83 -2.86 6.65
C TYR A 242 -6.02 -3.09 5.72
N SER A 243 -6.03 -4.19 4.98
CA SER A 243 -7.11 -4.50 4.04
C SER A 243 -8.44 -4.68 4.76
N VAL A 244 -8.45 -5.33 5.92
CA VAL A 244 -9.66 -5.48 6.74
C VAL A 244 -10.15 -4.12 7.23
N ALA A 245 -9.28 -3.26 7.75
CA ALA A 245 -9.65 -1.92 8.20
C ALA A 245 -10.22 -1.06 7.05
N THR A 246 -9.61 -1.12 5.87
CA THR A 246 -10.09 -0.41 4.67
C THR A 246 -11.44 -0.95 4.19
N LEU A 247 -11.66 -2.27 4.21
CA LEU A 247 -12.96 -2.87 3.89
C LEU A 247 -14.05 -2.41 4.86
N VAL A 248 -13.74 -2.37 6.16
CA VAL A 248 -14.68 -1.91 7.19
C VAL A 248 -15.04 -0.44 6.99
N GLN A 249 -14.08 0.41 6.59
CA GLN A 249 -14.33 1.84 6.32
C GLN A 249 -15.29 2.08 5.15
N TYR A 250 -15.33 1.18 4.16
CA TYR A 250 -16.24 1.30 3.02
C TYR A 250 -17.68 0.84 3.33
N LEU A 251 -17.91 0.15 4.45
CA LEU A 251 -19.25 -0.30 4.81
C LEU A 251 -20.09 0.85 5.42
N PRO A 252 -21.39 0.96 5.08
CA PRO A 252 -22.26 2.03 5.57
C PRO A 252 -22.44 2.02 7.09
N PHE A 253 -22.30 0.85 7.73
CA PHE A 253 -22.30 0.71 9.19
C PHE A 253 -21.11 1.43 9.88
N TYR A 254 -20.01 1.73 9.17
CA TYR A 254 -18.88 2.48 9.74
C TYR A 254 -19.31 3.83 10.31
N ALA A 255 -20.28 4.50 9.69
CA ALA A 255 -20.82 5.75 10.22
C ALA A 255 -21.48 5.57 11.60
N GLY A 256 -22.16 4.44 11.81
CA GLY A 256 -22.81 4.06 13.07
C GLY A 256 -21.92 3.33 14.07
N MET A 257 -20.65 3.02 13.74
CA MET A 257 -19.74 2.34 14.66
C MET A 257 -19.48 3.17 15.93
N ASP A 258 -19.31 2.45 17.04
CA ASP A 258 -18.99 3.03 18.34
C ASP A 258 -17.65 3.79 18.32
N MET A 259 -17.54 4.80 19.19
CA MET A 259 -16.35 5.63 19.37
C MET A 259 -15.14 4.84 19.87
N GLY A 260 -15.32 3.61 20.35
CA GLY A 260 -14.22 2.69 20.69
C GLY A 260 -13.59 1.97 19.49
N THR A 261 -14.37 1.59 18.46
CA THR A 261 -13.88 0.75 17.34
C THR A 261 -13.36 1.54 16.15
N LYS A 262 -13.92 2.72 15.89
CA LYS A 262 -13.44 3.68 14.87
C LYS A 262 -11.93 4.02 14.99
N PRO A 263 -11.41 4.42 16.16
CA PRO A 263 -9.99 4.77 16.30
C PRO A 263 -9.07 3.57 16.07
N ILE A 264 -9.51 2.35 16.40
CA ILE A 264 -8.75 1.12 16.16
C ILE A 264 -8.61 0.88 14.65
N CYS A 265 -9.70 1.01 13.89
CA CYS A 265 -9.65 0.90 12.43
C CYS A 265 -8.75 1.97 11.80
N LEU A 266 -8.79 3.20 12.32
CA LEU A 266 -7.94 4.30 11.87
C LEU A 266 -6.44 4.00 12.08
N ILE A 267 -6.08 3.46 13.24
CA ILE A 267 -4.70 3.09 13.56
C ILE A 267 -4.21 2.00 12.60
N PHE A 268 -4.98 0.94 12.38
CA PHE A 268 -4.58 -0.14 11.47
C PHE A 268 -4.43 0.34 10.02
N ALA A 269 -5.34 1.20 9.54
CA ALA A 269 -5.24 1.79 8.20
C ALA A 269 -3.97 2.66 8.04
N THR A 270 -3.61 3.42 9.08
CA THR A 270 -2.47 4.36 9.02
C THR A 270 -1.11 3.71 9.30
N LEU A 271 -1.07 2.56 9.99
CA LEU A 271 0.18 1.88 10.35
C LEU A 271 0.87 1.21 9.14
N TYR A 272 0.11 0.84 8.11
CA TYR A 272 0.60 0.08 6.97
C TYR A 272 1.68 0.81 6.16
N SER A 273 1.42 2.06 5.77
CA SER A 273 2.35 2.85 4.95
C SER A 273 3.73 3.01 5.62
N PRO A 274 3.84 3.56 6.84
CA PRO A 274 5.13 3.71 7.53
C PRO A 274 5.75 2.36 7.87
N GLY A 275 4.96 1.37 8.32
CA GLY A 275 5.45 0.04 8.66
C GLY A 275 6.12 -0.64 7.47
N HIS A 276 5.48 -0.62 6.31
CA HIS A 276 6.03 -1.21 5.09
C HIS A 276 7.27 -0.46 4.58
N SER A 277 7.31 0.88 4.69
CA SER A 277 8.49 1.66 4.28
C SER A 277 9.70 1.39 5.18
N VAL A 278 9.50 1.26 6.50
CA VAL A 278 10.55 0.83 7.44
C VAL A 278 11.06 -0.57 7.07
N LEU A 279 10.13 -1.49 6.79
CA LEU A 279 10.44 -2.85 6.42
C LEU A 279 11.30 -2.94 5.15
N ILE A 280 10.98 -2.13 4.13
CA ILE A 280 11.80 -1.97 2.91
C ILE A 280 13.20 -1.43 3.24
N ILE A 281 13.31 -0.41 4.10
CA ILE A 281 14.61 0.21 4.45
C ILE A 281 15.53 -0.80 5.14
N ILE A 282 15.00 -1.61 6.05
CA ILE A 282 15.77 -2.60 6.81
C ILE A 282 16.23 -3.77 5.92
N THR A 283 15.43 -4.14 4.92
CA THR A 283 15.65 -5.35 4.13
C THR A 283 16.41 -5.09 2.85
N HIS A 284 16.30 -3.90 2.26
CA HIS A 284 17.06 -3.55 1.07
C HIS A 284 18.50 -3.14 1.47
N PRO A 285 19.54 -3.91 1.09
CA PRO A 285 20.90 -3.74 1.61
C PRO A 285 21.46 -2.32 1.40
N LYS A 286 21.14 -1.72 0.25
CA LYS A 286 21.54 -0.36 -0.13
C LYS A 286 20.85 0.71 0.73
N LEU A 287 19.55 0.56 0.99
CA LEU A 287 18.80 1.50 1.83
C LEU A 287 19.27 1.39 3.29
N LYS A 288 19.41 0.16 3.79
CA LYS A 288 19.96 -0.15 5.12
C LYS A 288 21.34 0.49 5.34
N THR A 289 22.25 0.32 4.38
CA THR A 289 23.62 0.85 4.47
C THR A 289 23.61 2.38 4.46
N THR A 290 22.77 3.00 3.62
CA THR A 290 22.67 4.46 3.55
C THR A 290 22.05 5.04 4.83
N ALA A 291 21.00 4.41 5.35
CA ALA A 291 20.39 4.79 6.62
C ALA A 291 21.39 4.70 7.79
N LYS A 292 22.13 3.58 7.88
CA LYS A 292 23.20 3.43 8.87
C LYS A 292 24.26 4.52 8.77
N LYS A 293 24.71 4.86 7.56
CA LYS A 293 25.70 5.94 7.38
C LYS A 293 25.18 7.27 7.93
N ILE A 294 23.94 7.64 7.63
CA ILE A 294 23.35 8.90 8.10
C ILE A 294 23.15 8.90 9.63
N LEU A 295 22.73 7.77 10.20
CA LEU A 295 22.56 7.60 11.65
C LEU A 295 23.91 7.61 12.40
N CYS A 296 24.95 6.99 11.83
CA CYS A 296 26.28 6.95 12.45
C CYS A 296 27.08 8.25 12.25
N PHE A 297 26.83 9.03 11.20
CA PHE A 297 27.45 10.36 11.02
C PHE A 297 26.94 11.42 11.99
N LYS A 298 25.89 11.13 12.77
CA LYS A 298 25.35 11.98 13.84
C LYS A 298 25.86 11.60 15.24
N LYS A 299 26.87 10.73 15.33
CA LYS A 299 27.54 10.35 16.57
C LYS A 299 28.99 10.81 16.51
#